data_AF-A0A0S8H4E3-F1
#
_entry.id   AF-A0A0S8H4E3-F1
#
_cell.length_a   1.000
_cell.length_b   1.000
_cell.length_c   1.000
_cell.angle_alpha   90.00
_cell.angle_beta   90.00
_cell.angle_gamma   90.00
#
_symmetry.space_group_name_H-M   'P 1'
#
loop_
_entity.id
_entity.type
_entity.pdbx_description
1 polymer ?
#
loop_
_entity_poly.entity_id
_entity_poly.type
_entity_poly.pdbx_seq_one_letter_code
_entity_poly.pdbx_strand_id
1 'polypeptide(L)'
;MGIAKPPKKTPRPTATRKIALRCSHVVSRKSDGTAGPVYENFYIKTRPKDPEAWVMLVGGQLSDLPAPRDMAAAHLCIPVTNSNPNATTQVAAVLLKVPFESMKPYDFNNFGAVLGTVNIPKQAEPGPAKYYKIEITRGLKQIAAGEVKFHGLAIRTVPNRSVDEGWTTRIDITKKEPTYIELEVYTDKKAG
;
A
#
# COMPACT_ATOMS: atom_id res chain seq x y z
N MET A 1 29.18 25.72 30.59
CA MET A 1 29.00 24.25 30.61
C MET A 1 28.54 23.81 29.23
N GLY A 2 29.33 23.00 28.52
CA GLY A 2 29.00 22.53 27.17
C GLY A 2 28.14 21.28 27.22
N ILE A 3 27.00 21.29 26.53
CA ILE A 3 26.12 20.13 26.39
C ILE A 3 26.82 19.14 25.45
N ALA A 4 27.30 18.02 25.97
CA ALA A 4 27.93 16.99 25.14
C ALA A 4 26.92 16.48 24.09
N LYS A 5 27.35 16.41 22.83
CA LYS A 5 26.50 15.84 21.76
C LYS A 5 26.16 14.39 22.13
N PRO A 6 24.88 13.99 22.03
CA PRO A 6 24.47 12.63 22.36
C PRO A 6 25.27 11.63 21.52
N PRO A 7 25.64 10.47 22.09
CA PRO A 7 26.41 9.46 21.39
C PRO A 7 25.70 9.05 20.10
N LYS A 8 26.48 8.98 19.01
CA LYS A 8 25.99 8.60 17.69
C LYS A 8 25.52 7.15 17.76
N LYS A 9 24.21 6.91 17.68
CA LYS A 9 23.65 5.55 17.71
C LYS A 9 24.16 4.77 16.50
N THR A 10 24.89 3.69 16.72
CA THR A 10 25.26 2.74 15.68
C THR A 10 23.98 2.07 15.14
N PRO A 11 23.76 2.04 13.81
CA PRO A 11 22.63 1.33 13.24
C PRO A 11 22.69 -0.15 13.60
N ARG A 12 21.58 -0.72 14.06
CA ARG A 12 21.47 -2.16 14.31
C ARG A 12 21.45 -2.91 12.97
N PRO A 13 22.09 -4.08 12.86
CA PRO A 13 22.08 -4.86 11.63
C PRO A 13 20.66 -5.38 11.34
N THR A 14 20.28 -5.36 10.05
CA THR A 14 18.98 -5.83 9.57
C THR A 14 19.13 -6.85 8.44
N ALA A 15 18.13 -7.71 8.28
CA ALA A 15 17.98 -8.61 7.15
C ALA A 15 16.62 -8.35 6.47
N THR A 16 16.61 -8.39 5.13
CA THR A 16 15.41 -8.16 4.34
C THR A 16 14.72 -9.48 4.00
N ARG A 17 13.40 -9.52 4.18
CA ARG A 17 12.51 -10.60 3.75
C ARG A 17 11.45 -10.03 2.82
N LYS A 18 11.04 -10.78 1.80
CA LYS A 18 9.95 -10.40 0.89
C LYS A 18 8.79 -11.37 1.06
N ILE A 19 7.62 -10.84 1.38
CA ILE A 19 6.38 -11.61 1.51
C ILE A 19 5.52 -11.28 0.29
N ALA A 20 5.40 -12.23 -0.65
CA ALA A 20 4.61 -12.02 -1.85
C ALA A 20 3.12 -11.86 -1.50
N LEU A 21 2.48 -10.89 -2.14
CA LEU A 21 1.04 -10.68 -2.06
C LEU A 21 0.39 -11.02 -3.40
N ARG A 22 -0.87 -11.43 -3.35
CA ARG A 22 -1.68 -11.73 -4.52
C ARG A 22 -2.64 -10.59 -4.79
N CYS A 23 -2.40 -9.84 -5.86
CA CYS A 23 -3.39 -8.94 -6.42
C CYS A 23 -4.56 -9.76 -6.99
N SER A 24 -5.78 -9.40 -6.62
CA SER A 24 -6.97 -10.14 -7.04
C SER A 24 -7.65 -9.47 -8.22
N HIS A 25 -8.28 -8.32 -7.99
CA HIS A 25 -9.05 -7.60 -9.00
C HIS A 25 -9.29 -6.16 -8.53
N VAL A 26 -9.77 -5.32 -9.44
CA VAL A 26 -10.18 -3.96 -9.14
C VAL A 26 -11.68 -3.92 -8.87
N VAL A 27 -12.05 -3.28 -7.77
CA VAL A 27 -13.45 -2.94 -7.44
C VAL A 27 -13.66 -1.46 -7.69
N SER A 28 -14.81 -1.11 -8.24
CA SER A 28 -15.20 0.29 -8.42
C SER A 28 -16.29 0.70 -7.44
N ARG A 29 -16.38 2.00 -7.17
CA ARG A 29 -17.52 2.62 -6.51
C ARG A 29 -18.20 3.57 -7.49
N LYS A 30 -19.53 3.56 -7.53
CA LYS A 30 -20.32 4.49 -8.33
C LYS A 30 -20.45 5.85 -7.64
N SER A 31 -20.92 6.85 -8.38
CA SER A 31 -21.15 8.20 -7.89
C SER A 31 -22.17 8.28 -6.74
N ASP A 32 -23.14 7.36 -6.72
CA ASP A 32 -24.14 7.19 -5.65
C ASP A 32 -23.59 6.50 -4.38
N GLY A 33 -22.30 6.16 -4.36
CA GLY A 33 -21.63 5.52 -3.24
C GLY A 33 -21.78 3.99 -3.21
N THR A 34 -22.56 3.40 -4.11
CA THR A 34 -22.76 1.94 -4.16
C THR A 34 -21.59 1.23 -4.85
N ALA A 35 -21.47 -0.07 -4.57
CA ALA A 35 -20.48 -0.92 -5.23
C ALA A 35 -20.73 -0.96 -6.75
N GLY A 36 -19.69 -0.66 -7.50
CA GLY A 36 -19.69 -0.70 -8.96
C GLY A 36 -19.23 -2.05 -9.51
N PRO A 37 -19.04 -2.13 -10.84
CA PRO A 37 -18.47 -3.31 -11.48
C PRO A 37 -17.08 -3.69 -10.93
N VAL A 38 -16.75 -4.96 -11.09
CA VAL A 38 -15.43 -5.52 -10.83
C VAL A 38 -14.68 -5.71 -12.14
N TYR A 39 -13.37 -5.56 -12.10
CA TYR A 39 -12.51 -5.68 -13.27
C TYR A 39 -11.31 -6.56 -12.95
N GLU A 40 -10.97 -7.45 -13.87
CA GLU A 40 -9.72 -8.22 -13.78
C GLU A 40 -8.48 -7.40 -14.21
N ASN A 41 -8.65 -6.10 -14.45
CA ASN A 41 -7.56 -5.17 -14.74
C ASN A 41 -6.88 -4.74 -13.42
N PHE A 42 -5.64 -4.25 -13.54
CA PHE A 42 -4.82 -3.82 -12.40
C PHE A 42 -4.66 -2.29 -12.48
N TYR A 43 -5.80 -1.67 -12.77
CA TYR A 43 -5.92 -0.29 -13.14
C TYR A 43 -6.64 0.50 -12.05
N ILE A 44 -5.96 1.46 -11.44
CA ILE A 44 -6.46 2.21 -10.29
C ILE A 44 -6.61 3.67 -10.70
N LYS A 45 -7.81 4.22 -10.49
CA LYS A 45 -8.11 5.62 -10.77
C LYS A 45 -9.07 6.20 -9.74
N THR A 46 -8.96 7.50 -9.49
CA THR A 46 -9.99 8.24 -8.79
C THR A 46 -10.27 9.52 -9.55
N ARG A 47 -11.54 9.80 -9.81
CA ARG A 47 -11.98 11.05 -10.41
C ARG A 47 -12.41 12.01 -9.29
N PRO A 48 -11.80 13.19 -9.16
CA PRO A 48 -12.23 14.13 -8.11
C PRO A 48 -13.61 14.75 -8.38
N LYS A 49 -14.01 14.86 -9.66
CA LYS A 49 -15.26 15.50 -10.09
C LYS A 49 -16.45 14.53 -10.18
N ASP A 50 -16.18 13.24 -10.15
CA ASP A 50 -17.16 12.16 -10.23
C ASP A 50 -16.74 11.14 -9.17
N PRO A 51 -17.55 10.79 -8.14
CA PRO A 51 -17.13 9.95 -7.01
C PRO A 51 -16.72 8.51 -7.35
N GLU A 52 -16.49 8.23 -8.63
CA GLU A 52 -15.88 7.03 -9.19
C GLU A 52 -14.44 6.83 -8.67
N ALA A 53 -14.27 5.74 -7.92
CA ALA A 53 -12.97 5.28 -7.42
C ALA A 53 -12.79 3.81 -7.77
N TRP A 54 -11.63 3.47 -8.33
CA TRP A 54 -11.23 2.12 -8.71
C TRP A 54 -10.08 1.72 -7.78
N VAL A 55 -10.26 0.63 -7.05
CA VAL A 55 -9.39 0.19 -5.96
C VAL A 55 -8.97 -1.25 -6.23
N MET A 56 -7.67 -1.53 -6.16
CA MET A 56 -7.18 -2.89 -6.31
C MET A 56 -7.17 -3.62 -4.97
N LEU A 57 -7.83 -4.76 -4.91
CA LEU A 57 -7.79 -5.63 -3.73
C LEU A 57 -6.59 -6.58 -3.81
N VAL A 58 -5.84 -6.64 -2.71
CA VAL A 58 -4.63 -7.43 -2.57
C VAL A 58 -4.77 -8.31 -1.33
N GLY A 59 -4.64 -9.62 -1.54
CA GLY A 59 -4.70 -10.61 -0.48
C GLY A 59 -3.37 -11.32 -0.31
N GLY A 60 -3.33 -12.21 0.67
CA GLY A 60 -2.15 -13.01 0.97
C GLY A 60 -2.24 -13.55 2.38
N GLN A 61 -1.35 -14.47 2.72
CA GLN A 61 -1.15 -14.89 4.09
C GLN A 61 0.08 -14.16 4.64
N LEU A 62 -0.09 -13.52 5.79
CA LEU A 62 1.00 -12.97 6.57
C LEU A 62 1.35 -13.95 7.69
N SER A 63 1.66 -15.20 7.33
CA SER A 63 2.18 -16.17 8.29
C SER A 63 3.61 -15.76 8.68
N ASP A 64 4.01 -16.08 9.90
CA ASP A 64 5.39 -15.95 10.38
C ASP A 64 5.95 -14.52 10.38
N LEU A 65 5.09 -13.52 10.60
CA LEU A 65 5.55 -12.18 10.92
C LEU A 65 6.41 -12.23 12.21
N PRO A 66 7.60 -11.61 12.23
CA PRO A 66 8.41 -11.53 13.44
C PRO A 66 7.70 -10.70 14.50
N ALA A 67 8.17 -10.80 15.75
CA ALA A 67 7.61 -9.98 16.82
C ALA A 67 7.72 -8.48 16.46
N PRO A 68 6.75 -7.64 16.87
CA PRO A 68 6.74 -6.21 16.52
C PRO A 68 8.05 -5.47 16.87
N ARG A 69 8.73 -5.87 17.93
CA ARG A 69 10.02 -5.28 18.37
C ARG A 69 11.20 -5.60 17.45
N ASP A 70 11.10 -6.69 16.69
CA ASP A 70 12.16 -7.17 15.79
C ASP A 70 12.00 -6.58 14.38
N MET A 71 10.85 -5.97 14.06
CA MET A 71 10.66 -5.26 12.79
C MET A 71 11.32 -3.87 12.84
N ALA A 72 12.30 -3.67 11.96
CA ALA A 72 12.95 -2.38 11.74
C ALA A 72 12.09 -1.50 10.83
N ALA A 73 11.66 -2.04 9.69
CA ALA A 73 10.82 -1.35 8.71
C ALA A 73 9.98 -2.35 7.92
N ALA A 74 8.84 -1.90 7.41
CA ALA A 74 8.04 -2.64 6.45
C ALA A 74 7.48 -1.72 5.37
N HIS A 75 7.60 -2.16 4.12
CA HIS A 75 7.12 -1.43 2.95
C HIS A 75 6.25 -2.32 2.07
N LEU A 76 5.09 -1.84 1.67
CA LEU A 76 4.34 -2.42 0.56
C LEU A 76 4.97 -1.92 -0.76
N CYS A 77 5.55 -2.84 -1.51
CA CYS A 77 6.21 -2.58 -2.78
C CYS A 77 5.25 -2.90 -3.94
N ILE A 78 4.88 -1.87 -4.71
CA ILE A 78 3.96 -2.00 -5.84
C ILE A 78 4.70 -1.75 -7.18
N PRO A 79 4.62 -2.66 -8.16
CA PRO A 79 5.28 -2.50 -9.45
C PRO A 79 4.40 -1.69 -10.42
N VAL A 80 4.72 -0.42 -10.60
CA VAL A 80 3.93 0.53 -11.41
C VAL A 80 4.59 0.73 -12.77
N THR A 81 3.82 0.52 -13.84
CA THR A 81 4.29 0.71 -15.23
C THR A 81 3.89 2.06 -15.82
N ASN A 82 2.84 2.67 -15.28
CA ASN A 82 2.33 3.94 -15.76
C ASN A 82 1.64 4.74 -14.65
N SER A 83 1.61 6.06 -14.81
CA SER A 83 0.89 6.99 -13.94
C SER A 83 0.20 8.08 -14.78
N ASN A 84 -0.50 9.03 -14.14
CA ASN A 84 -1.14 10.11 -14.87
C ASN A 84 -0.08 11.02 -15.57
N PRO A 85 -0.28 11.45 -16.83
CA PRO A 85 0.67 12.29 -17.55
C PRO A 85 0.70 13.75 -17.05
N ASN A 86 -0.38 14.21 -16.44
CA ASN A 86 -0.59 15.61 -16.09
C ASN A 86 -0.38 15.88 -14.60
N ALA A 87 -0.45 14.86 -13.74
CA ALA A 87 -0.42 15.04 -12.29
C ALA A 87 0.29 13.92 -11.53
N THR A 88 0.95 14.31 -10.43
CA THR A 88 1.45 13.34 -9.45
C THR A 88 0.26 12.66 -8.79
N THR A 89 0.36 11.35 -8.56
CA THR A 89 -0.71 10.55 -7.97
C THR A 89 -0.30 10.08 -6.58
N GLN A 90 -1.04 10.49 -5.56
CA GLN A 90 -0.90 9.92 -4.22
C GLN A 90 -1.62 8.58 -4.15
N VAL A 91 -0.91 7.55 -3.69
CA VAL A 91 -1.39 6.17 -3.58
C VAL A 91 -1.32 5.75 -2.12
N ALA A 92 -2.38 5.09 -1.64
CA ALA A 92 -2.47 4.60 -0.28
C ALA A 92 -2.65 3.08 -0.23
N ALA A 93 -2.07 2.47 0.81
CA ALA A 93 -2.42 1.14 1.25
C ALA A 93 -3.45 1.25 2.39
N VAL A 94 -4.58 0.57 2.24
CA VAL A 94 -5.69 0.62 3.20
C VAL A 94 -5.99 -0.78 3.68
N LEU A 95 -6.13 -0.96 5.00
CA LEU A 95 -6.49 -2.27 5.54
C LEU A 95 -7.96 -2.59 5.27
N LEU A 96 -8.26 -3.85 4.98
CA LEU A 96 -9.64 -4.32 4.85
C LEU A 96 -10.21 -4.74 6.22
N LYS A 97 -11.43 -4.29 6.56
CA LYS A 97 -12.11 -4.67 7.82
C LYS A 97 -12.68 -6.08 7.79
N VAL A 98 -13.02 -6.58 6.60
CA VAL A 98 -13.55 -7.92 6.37
C VAL A 98 -12.85 -8.58 5.17
N PRO A 99 -12.81 -9.92 5.09
CA PRO A 99 -12.27 -10.64 3.94
C PRO A 99 -12.99 -10.25 2.64
N PHE A 100 -12.33 -10.43 1.51
CA PHE A 100 -12.93 -10.30 0.19
C PHE A 100 -12.87 -11.62 -0.56
N GLU A 101 -13.81 -11.82 -1.48
CA GLU A 101 -13.82 -12.95 -2.40
C GLU A 101 -13.29 -12.52 -3.77
N SER A 102 -12.61 -13.43 -4.46
CA SER A 102 -12.07 -13.13 -5.79
C SER A 102 -13.20 -12.83 -6.78
N MET A 103 -13.04 -11.78 -7.58
CA MET A 103 -14.00 -11.34 -8.60
C MET A 103 -15.40 -11.02 -8.07
N LYS A 104 -15.53 -10.63 -6.80
CA LYS A 104 -16.79 -10.13 -6.23
C LYS A 104 -16.69 -8.66 -5.84
N PRO A 105 -17.78 -7.88 -5.95
CA PRO A 105 -17.80 -6.52 -5.45
C PRO A 105 -17.40 -6.45 -3.97
N TYR A 106 -16.84 -5.31 -3.56
CA TYR A 106 -16.47 -5.06 -2.18
C TYR A 106 -17.10 -3.77 -1.70
N ASP A 107 -17.67 -3.79 -0.49
CA ASP A 107 -18.26 -2.61 0.12
C ASP A 107 -17.16 -1.68 0.64
N PHE A 108 -17.15 -0.44 0.15
CA PHE A 108 -16.15 0.57 0.51
C PHE A 108 -16.26 1.01 1.97
N ASN A 109 -17.40 0.78 2.64
CA ASN A 109 -17.53 1.00 4.09
C ASN A 109 -16.65 0.02 4.91
N ASN A 110 -16.27 -1.10 4.30
CA ASN A 110 -15.36 -2.08 4.88
C ASN A 110 -13.89 -1.73 4.67
N PHE A 111 -13.56 -0.57 4.11
CA PHE A 111 -12.21 -0.03 4.19
C PHE A 111 -11.90 0.48 5.60
N GLY A 112 -10.77 0.03 6.13
CA GLY A 112 -10.25 0.37 7.44
C GLY A 112 -9.24 1.51 7.40
N ALA A 113 -8.25 1.43 8.29
CA ALA A 113 -7.23 2.46 8.41
C ALA A 113 -6.30 2.50 7.17
N VAL A 114 -5.91 3.71 6.78
CA VAL A 114 -4.79 3.92 5.85
C VAL A 114 -3.50 3.56 6.59
N LEU A 115 -2.75 2.60 6.06
CA LEU A 115 -1.48 2.17 6.65
C LEU A 115 -0.33 3.11 6.28
N GLY A 116 -0.38 3.68 5.08
CA GLY A 116 0.60 4.65 4.60
C GLY A 116 0.27 5.11 3.18
N THR A 117 1.07 6.08 2.71
CA THR A 117 0.93 6.64 1.35
C THR A 117 2.27 6.84 0.67
N VAL A 118 2.27 6.88 -0.65
CA VAL A 118 3.42 7.27 -1.49
C VAL A 118 2.95 8.17 -2.62
N ASN A 119 3.80 9.10 -3.06
CA ASN A 119 3.56 9.91 -4.25
C ASN A 119 4.24 9.27 -5.45
N ILE A 120 3.47 9.04 -6.50
CA ILE A 120 3.95 8.51 -7.77
C ILE A 120 4.01 9.67 -8.77
N PRO A 121 5.21 10.03 -9.26
CA PRO A 121 5.37 11.16 -10.17
C PRO A 121 4.59 10.93 -11.47
N LYS A 122 4.23 12.03 -12.13
CA LYS A 122 3.58 11.99 -13.44
C LYS A 122 4.46 11.31 -14.49
N GLN A 123 3.83 10.60 -15.42
CA GLN A 123 4.52 9.87 -16.49
C GLN A 123 3.75 10.01 -17.80
N ALA A 124 4.41 10.54 -18.83
CA ALA A 124 3.77 10.80 -20.12
C ALA A 124 3.40 9.51 -20.87
N GLU A 125 4.31 8.53 -20.85
CA GLU A 125 4.18 7.27 -21.58
C GLU A 125 4.45 6.08 -20.67
N PRO A 126 3.77 4.93 -20.84
CA PRO A 126 4.08 3.71 -20.11
C PRO A 126 5.55 3.29 -20.25
N GLY A 127 6.10 2.67 -19.20
CA GLY A 127 7.49 2.23 -19.17
C GLY A 127 7.66 0.89 -18.44
N PRO A 128 8.93 0.44 -18.26
CA PRO A 128 9.21 -0.72 -17.42
C PRO A 128 8.72 -0.47 -15.99
N ALA A 129 8.36 -1.53 -15.28
CA ALA A 129 7.81 -1.38 -13.94
C ALA A 129 8.85 -0.78 -12.98
N LYS A 130 8.40 0.18 -12.19
CA LYS A 130 9.17 0.78 -11.10
C LYS A 130 8.48 0.46 -9.78
N TYR A 131 9.25 -0.01 -8.80
CA TYR A 131 8.72 -0.26 -7.47
C TYR A 131 8.59 1.03 -6.68
N TYR A 132 7.37 1.31 -6.24
CA TYR A 132 7.11 2.35 -5.25
C TYR A 132 6.84 1.69 -3.90
N LYS A 133 7.43 2.26 -2.85
CA LYS A 133 7.37 1.74 -1.49
C LYS A 133 6.39 2.57 -0.66
N ILE A 134 5.34 1.95 -0.15
CA ILE A 134 4.44 2.55 0.83
C ILE A 134 4.90 2.06 2.20
N GLU A 135 5.30 2.99 3.07
CA GLU A 135 5.65 2.69 4.46
C GLU A 135 4.41 2.15 5.20
N ILE A 136 4.52 0.97 5.80
CA ILE A 136 3.42 0.30 6.52
C ILE A 136 3.87 -0.32 7.85
N THR A 137 5.04 0.07 8.37
CA THR A 137 5.67 -0.57 9.54
C THR A 137 4.75 -0.55 10.74
N ARG A 138 4.12 0.60 11.03
CA ARG A 138 3.22 0.72 12.17
C ARG A 138 2.03 -0.24 12.03
N GLY A 139 1.39 -0.28 10.87
CA GLY A 139 0.27 -1.18 10.62
C GLY A 139 0.66 -2.65 10.74
N LEU A 140 1.80 -3.03 10.16
CA LEU A 140 2.27 -4.41 10.20
C LEU A 140 2.67 -4.85 11.62
N LYS A 141 3.20 -3.94 12.44
CA LYS A 141 3.47 -4.19 13.87
C LYS A 141 2.18 -4.46 14.65
N GLN A 142 1.10 -3.72 14.40
CA GLN A 142 -0.20 -3.97 15.05
C GLN A 142 -0.80 -5.31 14.64
N ILE A 143 -0.63 -5.69 13.37
CA ILE A 143 -1.05 -7.00 12.86
C ILE A 143 -0.27 -8.11 13.55
N ALA A 144 1.06 -8.00 13.63
CA ALA A 144 1.91 -9.00 14.28
C ALA A 144 1.70 -9.07 15.81
N ALA A 145 1.28 -7.98 16.44
CA ALA A 145 0.87 -7.97 17.85
C ALA A 145 -0.49 -8.64 18.10
N GLY A 146 -1.25 -8.94 17.04
CA GLY A 146 -2.63 -9.46 17.15
C GLY A 146 -3.67 -8.39 17.51
N GLU A 147 -3.28 -7.11 17.56
CA GLU A 147 -4.19 -5.98 17.83
C GLU A 147 -5.19 -5.78 16.68
N VAL A 148 -4.76 -6.11 15.46
CA VAL A 148 -5.52 -5.90 14.23
C VAL A 148 -5.47 -7.16 13.37
N LYS A 149 -6.63 -7.63 12.90
CA LYS A 149 -6.71 -8.79 12.00
C LYS A 149 -6.41 -8.39 10.55
N PHE A 150 -5.56 -9.17 9.88
CA PHE A 150 -5.29 -8.98 8.46
C PHE A 150 -6.32 -9.70 7.59
N HIS A 151 -7.09 -8.92 6.82
CA HIS A 151 -8.04 -9.44 5.83
C HIS A 151 -7.62 -9.16 4.38
N GLY A 152 -6.44 -8.55 4.19
CA GLY A 152 -5.97 -8.03 2.92
C GLY A 152 -5.81 -6.51 2.95
N LEU A 153 -5.38 -5.98 1.82
CA LEU A 153 -5.15 -4.56 1.58
C LEU A 153 -5.94 -4.10 0.36
N ALA A 154 -6.37 -2.85 0.39
CA ALA A 154 -6.79 -2.09 -0.77
C ALA A 154 -5.67 -1.13 -1.17
N ILE A 155 -5.25 -1.17 -2.43
CA ILE A 155 -4.40 -0.13 -3.02
C ILE A 155 -5.32 0.82 -3.79
N ARG A 156 -5.28 2.10 -3.42
CA ARG A 156 -6.14 3.13 -4.02
C ARG A 156 -5.36 4.41 -4.26
N THR A 157 -5.83 5.20 -5.24
CA THR A 157 -5.41 6.60 -5.29
C THR A 157 -6.19 7.42 -4.26
N VAL A 158 -5.54 8.45 -3.72
CA VAL A 158 -6.09 9.37 -2.73
C VAL A 158 -6.18 10.74 -3.37
N PRO A 159 -7.38 11.33 -3.50
CA PRO A 159 -7.51 12.73 -3.92
C PRO A 159 -6.79 13.65 -2.94
N ASN A 160 -5.85 14.43 -3.45
CA ASN A 160 -5.10 15.40 -2.67
C ASN A 160 -4.75 16.58 -3.57
N ARG A 161 -5.49 17.68 -3.40
CA ARG A 161 -5.36 18.88 -4.24
C ARG A 161 -3.98 19.52 -4.22
N SER A 162 -3.22 19.33 -3.14
CA SER A 162 -1.85 19.83 -3.02
C SER A 162 -0.85 18.99 -3.84
N VAL A 163 -1.27 17.85 -4.38
CA VAL A 163 -0.42 16.91 -5.14
C VAL A 163 -0.94 16.71 -6.57
N ASP A 164 -2.26 16.56 -6.72
CA ASP A 164 -2.89 16.22 -7.99
C ASP A 164 -3.40 17.44 -8.79
N GLU A 165 -3.37 18.63 -8.20
CA GLU A 165 -3.82 19.89 -8.82
C GLU A 165 -5.26 19.82 -9.37
N GLY A 166 -6.08 18.88 -8.89
CA GLY A 166 -7.44 18.66 -9.34
C GLY A 166 -7.63 17.74 -10.54
N TRP A 167 -6.56 17.11 -11.02
CA TRP A 167 -6.63 16.13 -12.09
C TRP A 167 -7.19 14.78 -11.61
N THR A 168 -7.71 13.99 -12.55
CA THR A 168 -8.01 12.58 -12.29
C THR A 168 -6.72 11.83 -12.07
N THR A 169 -6.52 11.24 -10.89
CA THR A 169 -5.31 10.49 -10.57
C THR A 169 -5.42 9.04 -11.06
N ARG A 170 -4.30 8.50 -11.54
CA ARG A 170 -4.25 7.23 -12.26
C ARG A 170 -2.91 6.52 -12.02
N ILE A 171 -2.95 5.21 -11.76
CA ILE A 171 -1.77 4.34 -11.87
C ILE A 171 -2.13 2.98 -12.49
N ASP A 172 -1.14 2.39 -13.16
CA ASP A 172 -1.24 1.05 -13.75
C ASP A 172 -0.22 0.14 -13.06
N ILE A 173 -0.69 -0.92 -12.41
CA ILE A 173 0.15 -1.93 -11.77
C ILE A 173 0.25 -3.14 -12.70
N THR A 174 1.46 -3.66 -12.91
CA THR A 174 1.66 -4.82 -13.78
C THR A 174 1.31 -6.14 -13.09
N LYS A 175 0.79 -7.11 -13.87
CA LYS A 175 0.63 -8.51 -13.45
C LYS A 175 1.94 -9.32 -13.55
N LYS A 176 2.92 -8.84 -14.34
CA LYS A 176 4.16 -9.57 -14.62
C LYS A 176 5.09 -9.65 -13.42
N GLU A 177 5.00 -8.67 -12.54
CA GLU A 177 5.84 -8.54 -11.35
C GLU A 177 4.98 -8.59 -10.10
N PRO A 178 5.42 -9.26 -9.02
CA PRO A 178 4.62 -9.40 -7.82
C PRO A 178 4.56 -8.08 -7.04
N THR A 179 3.38 -7.79 -6.49
CA THR A 179 3.29 -6.90 -5.32
C THR A 179 3.75 -7.69 -4.10
N TYR A 180 4.55 -7.09 -3.22
CA TYR A 180 5.06 -7.76 -2.02
C TYR A 180 5.23 -6.79 -0.86
N ILE A 181 5.30 -7.34 0.35
CA ILE A 181 5.79 -6.62 1.52
C ILE A 181 7.28 -6.88 1.64
N GLU A 182 8.08 -5.83 1.61
CA GLU A 182 9.47 -5.86 2.00
C GLU A 182 9.58 -5.57 3.50
N LEU A 183 10.13 -6.52 4.24
CA LEU A 183 10.27 -6.48 5.68
C LEU A 183 11.74 -6.48 6.06
N GLU A 184 12.16 -5.46 6.79
CA GLU A 184 13.48 -5.39 7.41
C GLU A 184 13.38 -5.82 8.87
N VAL A 185 14.14 -6.85 9.24
CA VAL A 185 14.12 -7.45 10.58
C VAL A 185 15.49 -7.29 11.22
N TYR A 186 15.53 -6.85 12.47
CA TYR A 186 16.77 -6.80 13.24
C TYR A 186 17.35 -8.21 13.42
N THR A 187 18.64 -8.36 13.14
CA THR A 187 19.33 -9.67 13.26
C THR A 187 20.01 -9.84 14.61
N ASP A 188 20.17 -8.76 15.37
CA ASP A 188 20.66 -8.79 16.74
C ASP A 188 19.49 -9.05 17.70
N LYS A 189 19.43 -10.27 18.27
CA LYS A 189 18.48 -10.58 19.34
C LYS A 189 18.79 -9.70 20.55
N LYS A 190 17.86 -8.83 20.95
CA LYS A 190 17.88 -8.30 22.32
C LYS A 190 17.39 -9.38 23.27
N ALA A 191 18.23 -9.73 24.25
CA ALA A 191 17.83 -10.54 25.38
C ALA A 191 16.72 -9.81 26.17
N GLY A 192 15.68 -10.56 26.53
CA GLY A 192 14.65 -10.21 27.54
C GLY A 192 13.98 -8.87 27.34
#